data_AF-A0A7V6R443-F1
#
_entry.id   AF-A0A7V6R443-F1
#
_cell.length_a   1.000
_cell.length_b   1.000
_cell.length_c   1.000
_cell.angle_alpha   90.00
_cell.angle_beta   90.00
_cell.angle_gamma   90.00
#
_symmetry.space_group_name_H-M   'P 1'
#
loop_
_entity.id
_entity.type
_entity.pdbx_description
1 polymer ?
#
loop_
_entity_poly.entity_id
_entity_poly.type
_entity_poly.pdbx_seq_one_letter_code
_entity_poly.pdbx_strand_id
1 'polypeptide(L)'
;MPITVENQVYIFLCSIAGGMIIALVYDLFRIKRRAIKTSSIFIYIEDLIFWVIVALIMFAVIYYSNEGEIRGYIFIGTAIGITLYTLLFSRIVIKSFLFILRTVYKIFKFIWKVLTYPFRIIFKLLSYPVRFFIKLSRKVFRRVKHIGRGNAVKIKFWNKVFRNARKKI
;
A
#
# COMPACT_ATOMS: atom_id res chain seq x y z
N MET A 1 5.89 -38.68 34.82
CA MET A 1 5.52 -38.23 36.19
C MET A 1 4.12 -38.76 36.54
N PRO A 2 3.75 -38.97 37.82
CA PRO A 2 2.38 -39.39 38.14
C PRO A 2 1.37 -38.36 37.62
N ILE A 3 0.27 -38.84 37.05
CA ILE A 3 -0.83 -38.02 36.52
C ILE A 3 -1.61 -37.37 37.67
N THR A 4 -1.04 -36.36 38.30
CA THR A 4 -1.72 -35.55 39.32
C THR A 4 -2.72 -34.60 38.65
N VAL A 5 -3.81 -34.30 39.36
CA VAL A 5 -4.86 -33.37 38.90
C VAL A 5 -4.27 -31.99 38.58
N GLU A 6 -3.27 -31.56 39.36
CA GLU A 6 -2.53 -30.32 39.13
C GLU A 6 -1.88 -30.26 37.74
N ASN A 7 -1.24 -31.35 37.31
CA ASN A 7 -0.60 -31.41 36.00
C ASN A 7 -1.62 -31.37 34.86
N GLN A 8 -2.80 -31.99 35.05
CA GLN A 8 -3.88 -31.92 34.06
C GLN A 8 -4.42 -30.50 33.89
N VAL A 9 -4.61 -29.78 35.00
CA VAL A 9 -5.03 -28.36 34.98
C VAL A 9 -3.98 -27.49 34.30
N TYR A 10 -2.69 -27.71 34.60
CA TYR A 10 -1.60 -26.98 33.95
C TYR A 10 -1.61 -27.16 32.43
N ILE A 11 -1.69 -28.41 31.95
CA ILE A 11 -1.77 -28.71 30.51
C ILE A 11 -2.98 -28.03 29.87
N PHE A 12 -4.13 -28.05 30.55
CA PHE A 12 -5.35 -27.41 30.06
C PHE A 12 -5.23 -25.88 29.97
N LEU A 13 -4.58 -25.23 30.93
CA LEU A 13 -4.31 -23.79 30.87
C LEU A 13 -3.32 -23.45 29.74
N CYS A 14 -2.29 -24.26 29.55
CA CYS A 14 -1.36 -24.11 28.43
C CYS A 14 -2.07 -24.26 27.07
N SER A 15 -3.03 -25.18 26.95
CA SER A 15 -3.79 -25.33 25.71
C SER A 15 -4.74 -24.16 25.45
N ILE A 16 -5.37 -23.60 26.49
CA ILE A 16 -6.13 -22.33 26.37
C ILE A 16 -5.21 -21.21 25.87
N ALA A 17 -4.03 -21.03 26.48
CA ALA A 17 -3.08 -20.02 26.06
C ALA A 17 -2.63 -20.22 24.60
N GLY A 18 -2.34 -21.46 24.20
CA GLY A 18 -2.05 -21.81 22.80
C GLY A 18 -3.19 -21.42 21.85
N GLY A 19 -4.44 -21.66 22.24
CA GLY A 19 -5.62 -21.29 21.48
C GLY A 19 -5.75 -19.77 21.32
N MET A 20 -5.47 -19.02 22.38
CA MET A 20 -5.45 -17.55 22.34
C MET A 20 -4.37 -17.03 21.37
N ILE A 21 -3.18 -17.64 21.35
CA ILE A 21 -2.11 -17.28 20.40
C ILE A 21 -2.54 -17.57 18.97
N ILE A 22 -3.15 -18.73 18.70
CA ILE A 22 -3.67 -19.08 17.37
C ILE A 22 -4.70 -18.02 16.91
N ALA A 23 -5.62 -17.63 17.79
CA ALA A 23 -6.62 -16.62 17.47
C ALA A 23 -6.02 -15.22 17.25
N LEU A 24 -4.94 -14.88 17.96
CA LEU A 24 -4.18 -13.65 17.73
C LEU A 24 -3.53 -13.65 16.35
N VAL A 25 -2.86 -14.74 15.99
CA VAL A 25 -2.27 -14.90 14.65
C VAL A 25 -3.36 -14.77 13.59
N TYR A 26 -4.50 -15.44 13.76
CA TYR A 26 -5.63 -15.35 12.85
C TYR A 26 -6.11 -13.90 12.64
N ASP A 27 -6.24 -13.11 13.71
CA ASP A 27 -6.64 -11.70 13.60
C ASP A 27 -5.63 -10.86 12.81
N LEU A 28 -4.32 -11.12 12.91
CA LEU A 28 -3.30 -10.44 12.09
C LEU A 28 -3.50 -10.72 10.59
N PHE A 29 -3.72 -11.99 10.23
CA PHE A 29 -4.01 -12.37 8.84
C PHE A 29 -5.33 -11.75 8.36
N ARG A 30 -6.37 -11.75 9.20
CA ARG A 30 -7.67 -11.13 8.92
C ARG A 30 -7.56 -9.63 8.67
N ILE A 31 -6.78 -8.91 9.47
CA ILE A 31 -6.60 -7.47 9.31
C ILE A 31 -5.80 -7.17 8.04
N LYS A 32 -4.73 -7.91 7.77
CA LYS A 32 -3.96 -7.79 6.53
C LYS A 32 -4.85 -7.98 5.29
N ARG A 33 -5.71 -9.01 5.30
CA ARG A 33 -6.66 -9.29 4.19
C ARG A 33 -7.67 -8.16 3.98
N ARG A 34 -8.04 -7.43 5.03
CA ARG A 34 -8.89 -6.24 4.92
C ARG A 34 -8.14 -5.00 4.43
N ALA A 35 -6.84 -4.90 4.75
CA ALA A 35 -6.01 -3.75 4.41
C ALA A 35 -5.50 -3.78 2.96
N ILE A 36 -5.22 -4.97 2.43
CA ILE A 36 -4.61 -5.15 1.10
C ILE A 36 -5.60 -5.89 0.20
N LYS A 37 -5.84 -5.39 -1.02
CA LYS A 37 -6.56 -6.15 -2.06
C LYS A 37 -5.67 -7.29 -2.53
N THR A 38 -5.79 -8.44 -1.87
CA THR A 38 -5.06 -9.66 -2.18
C THR A 38 -5.78 -10.46 -3.27
N SER A 39 -5.06 -10.96 -4.27
CA SER A 39 -5.62 -11.86 -5.29
C SER A 39 -5.83 -13.27 -4.73
N SER A 40 -6.72 -14.05 -5.35
CA SER A 40 -7.15 -15.35 -4.81
C SER A 40 -5.99 -16.32 -4.54
N ILE A 41 -4.93 -16.33 -5.36
CA ILE A 41 -3.73 -17.15 -5.16
C ILE A 41 -3.07 -16.87 -3.80
N PHE A 42 -2.90 -15.60 -3.46
CA PHE A 42 -2.23 -15.22 -2.22
C PHE A 42 -3.08 -15.57 -1.00
N ILE A 43 -4.41 -15.57 -1.12
CA ILE A 43 -5.29 -16.04 -0.04
C ILE A 43 -5.01 -17.51 0.28
N TYR A 44 -4.89 -18.37 -0.74
CA TYR A 44 -4.58 -19.79 -0.53
C TYR A 44 -3.19 -19.99 0.09
N ILE A 45 -2.18 -19.24 -0.34
CA ILE A 45 -0.83 -19.29 0.24
C ILE A 45 -0.86 -18.86 1.72
N GLU A 46 -1.59 -17.78 2.02
CA GLU A 46 -1.75 -17.32 3.39
C GLU A 46 -2.45 -18.33 4.28
N ASP A 47 -3.49 -19.00 3.78
CA ASP A 47 -4.18 -20.04 4.52
C ASP A 47 -3.26 -21.24 4.76
N LEU A 48 -2.43 -21.64 3.78
CA LEU A 48 -1.43 -22.70 3.96
C LEU A 48 -0.42 -22.33 5.04
N ILE A 49 0.12 -21.11 4.99
CA ILE A 49 1.06 -20.61 6.02
C ILE A 49 0.39 -20.60 7.39
N PHE A 50 -0.88 -20.15 7.47
CA PHE A 50 -1.64 -20.16 8.71
C PHE A 50 -1.77 -21.57 9.29
N TRP A 51 -2.15 -22.56 8.47
CA TRP A 51 -2.26 -23.95 8.92
C TRP A 51 -0.93 -24.52 9.41
N VAL A 52 0.19 -24.19 8.75
CA VAL A 52 1.53 -24.56 9.22
C VAL A 52 1.83 -23.95 10.59
N ILE A 53 1.53 -22.66 10.79
CA ILE A 53 1.73 -21.98 12.07
C ILE A 53 0.85 -22.60 13.16
N VAL A 54 -0.42 -22.88 12.87
CA VAL A 54 -1.34 -23.54 13.81
C VAL A 54 -0.80 -24.91 14.22
N ALA A 55 -0.32 -25.70 13.25
CA ALA A 55 0.28 -27.01 13.51
C ALA A 55 1.52 -26.89 14.40
N LEU A 56 2.41 -25.92 14.14
CA LEU A 56 3.60 -25.67 14.96
C LEU A 56 3.25 -25.24 16.39
N ILE A 57 2.25 -24.36 16.56
CA ILE A 57 1.79 -23.93 17.89
C ILE A 57 1.19 -25.11 18.65
N MET A 58 0.30 -25.88 18.01
CA MET A 58 -0.31 -27.06 18.62
C MET A 58 0.75 -28.10 19.01
N PHE A 59 1.72 -28.34 18.13
CA PHE A 59 2.84 -29.23 18.41
C PHE A 59 3.67 -28.74 19.60
N ALA A 60 4.01 -27.46 19.65
CA ALA A 60 4.75 -26.87 20.76
C ALA A 60 3.97 -27.02 22.08
N VAL A 61 2.66 -26.73 22.08
CA VAL A 61 1.80 -26.91 23.25
C VAL A 61 1.86 -28.36 23.71
N ILE A 62 1.64 -29.34 22.82
CA ILE A 62 1.64 -30.77 23.16
C ILE A 62 3.01 -31.22 23.68
N TYR A 63 4.10 -30.79 23.03
CA TYR A 63 5.46 -31.17 23.39
C TYR A 63 5.86 -30.62 24.77
N TYR A 64 5.62 -29.33 25.03
CA TYR A 64 6.03 -28.69 26.29
C TYR A 64 5.09 -28.99 27.45
N SER A 65 3.79 -29.18 27.21
CA SER A 65 2.83 -29.40 28.30
C SER A 65 2.71 -30.87 28.67
N ASN A 66 2.79 -31.78 27.71
CA ASN A 66 2.40 -33.17 27.91
C ASN A 66 3.42 -34.17 27.36
N GLU A 67 4.69 -33.79 27.28
CA GLU A 67 5.81 -34.63 26.81
C GLU A 67 5.56 -35.26 25.42
N GLY A 68 4.68 -34.67 24.60
CA GLY A 68 4.32 -35.22 23.28
C GLY A 68 3.07 -36.12 23.27
N GLU A 69 2.44 -36.41 24.40
CA GLU A 69 1.21 -37.21 24.44
C GLU A 69 -0.01 -36.43 23.95
N ILE A 70 -0.70 -36.97 22.94
CA ILE A 70 -1.91 -36.36 22.39
C ILE A 70 -3.10 -36.71 23.28
N ARG A 71 -3.69 -35.71 23.94
CA ARG A 71 -4.88 -35.89 24.79
C ARG A 71 -6.04 -35.01 24.33
N GLY A 72 -7.26 -35.54 24.40
CA GLY A 72 -8.46 -34.89 23.86
C GLY A 72 -8.76 -33.51 24.48
N TYR A 73 -8.50 -33.34 25.78
CA TYR A 73 -8.75 -32.07 26.47
C TYR A 73 -7.84 -30.93 26.01
N ILE A 74 -6.70 -31.22 25.35
CA ILE A 74 -5.85 -30.19 24.75
C ILE A 74 -6.62 -29.48 23.63
N PHE A 75 -7.31 -30.23 22.78
CA PHE A 75 -8.13 -29.68 21.68
C PHE A 75 -9.33 -28.88 22.20
N ILE A 76 -9.96 -29.33 23.28
CA ILE A 76 -11.06 -28.61 23.92
C ILE A 76 -10.54 -27.29 24.50
N GLY A 77 -9.41 -27.32 25.21
CA GLY A 77 -8.80 -26.11 25.77
C GLY A 77 -8.38 -25.11 24.69
N THR A 78 -7.79 -25.55 23.57
CA THR A 78 -7.51 -24.64 22.45
C THR A 78 -8.77 -24.06 21.84
N ALA A 79 -9.82 -24.85 21.63
CA ALA A 79 -11.10 -24.34 21.11
C ALA A 79 -11.72 -23.27 22.04
N ILE A 80 -11.66 -23.51 23.35
CA ILE A 80 -12.09 -22.54 24.37
C ILE A 80 -11.21 -21.29 24.32
N GLY A 81 -9.88 -21.44 24.25
CA GLY A 81 -8.95 -20.31 24.16
C GLY A 81 -9.18 -19.43 22.93
N ILE A 82 -9.43 -20.05 21.77
CA ILE A 82 -9.79 -19.33 20.54
C ILE A 82 -11.10 -18.55 20.73
N THR A 83 -12.11 -19.20 21.32
CA THR A 83 -13.43 -18.59 21.55
C THR A 83 -13.35 -17.42 22.54
N LEU A 84 -12.64 -17.60 23.66
CA LEU A 84 -12.41 -16.54 24.65
C LEU A 84 -11.67 -15.35 24.03
N TYR A 85 -10.59 -15.61 23.29
CA TYR A 85 -9.84 -14.56 22.64
C TYR A 85 -10.69 -13.77 21.63
N THR A 86 -11.41 -14.47 20.76
CA THR A 86 -12.23 -13.84 19.73
C THR A 86 -13.35 -12.97 20.31
N LEU A 87 -13.95 -13.38 21.43
CA LEU A 87 -15.00 -12.62 22.10
C LEU A 87 -14.46 -11.39 22.86
N LEU A 88 -13.38 -11.57 23.62
CA LEU A 88 -12.85 -10.56 24.55
C LEU A 88 -11.85 -9.60 23.88
N PHE A 89 -10.86 -10.15 23.17
CA PHE A 89 -9.68 -9.42 22.74
C PHE A 89 -9.73 -8.98 21.27
N SER A 90 -10.45 -9.68 20.40
CA SER A 90 -10.47 -9.36 18.97
C SER A 90 -10.87 -7.91 18.68
N ARG A 91 -11.86 -7.36 19.39
CA ARG A 91 -12.26 -5.95 19.23
C ARG A 91 -11.15 -4.97 19.59
N ILE A 92 -10.41 -5.25 20.66
CA ILE A 92 -9.30 -4.40 21.14
C ILE A 92 -8.14 -4.46 20.15
N VAL A 93 -7.80 -5.65 19.68
CA VAL A 93 -6.68 -5.87 18.74
C VAL A 93 -6.96 -5.22 17.40
N ILE A 94 -8.17 -5.40 16.84
CA ILE A 94 -8.56 -4.74 15.60
C ILE A 94 -8.53 -3.21 15.74
N LYS A 95 -9.08 -2.65 16.83
CA LYS A 95 -9.03 -1.20 17.08
C LYS A 95 -7.59 -0.68 17.19
N SER A 96 -6.73 -1.39 17.92
CA SER A 96 -5.33 -1.03 18.09
C SER A 96 -4.59 -1.04 16.76
N PHE A 97 -4.82 -2.06 15.93
CA PHE A 97 -4.20 -2.14 14.62
C PHE A 97 -4.66 -1.04 13.67
N LEU A 98 -5.95 -0.71 13.65
CA LEU A 98 -6.47 0.41 12.87
C LEU A 98 -5.89 1.76 13.34
N PHE A 99 -5.67 1.91 14.64
CA PHE A 99 -5.01 3.08 15.20
C PHE A 99 -3.55 3.19 14.74
N ILE A 100 -2.80 2.09 14.76
CA ILE A 100 -1.42 2.03 14.25
C ILE A 100 -1.40 2.39 12.76
N LEU A 101 -2.26 1.75 11.94
CA LEU A 101 -2.33 2.00 10.50
C LEU A 101 -2.63 3.48 10.20
N ARG A 102 -3.58 4.09 10.91
CA ARG A 102 -3.92 5.51 10.77
C ARG A 102 -2.76 6.41 11.14
N THR A 103 -2.01 6.05 12.18
CA THR A 103 -0.83 6.79 12.64
C THR A 103 0.28 6.72 11.61
N VAL A 104 0.59 5.53 11.09
CA VAL A 104 1.58 5.34 10.01
C VAL A 104 1.19 6.12 8.77
N TYR A 105 -0.09 6.08 8.36
CA TYR A 105 -0.58 6.87 7.22
C TYR A 105 -0.41 8.38 7.43
N LYS A 106 -0.70 8.89 8.64
CA LYS A 106 -0.47 10.30 8.98
C LYS A 106 1.00 10.68 8.87
N ILE A 107 1.90 9.83 9.38
CA ILE A 107 3.35 10.04 9.30
C ILE A 107 3.80 10.07 7.84
N PHE A 108 3.39 9.09 7.04
CA PHE A 108 3.77 9.02 5.63
C PHE A 108 3.25 10.23 4.83
N LYS A 109 2.01 10.66 5.10
CA LYS A 109 1.43 11.88 4.51
C LYS A 109 2.20 13.13 4.94
N PHE A 110 2.64 13.20 6.19
CA PHE A 110 3.46 14.30 6.69
C PHE A 110 4.81 14.35 5.98
N ILE A 111 5.52 13.22 5.90
CA ILE A 111 6.80 13.10 5.19
C ILE A 111 6.65 13.50 3.72
N TRP A 112 5.62 12.98 3.03
CA TRP A 112 5.35 13.32 1.63
C TRP A 112 5.08 14.82 1.46
N LYS A 113 4.32 15.42 2.38
CA LYS A 113 4.03 16.86 2.36
C LYS A 113 5.30 17.68 2.56
N VAL A 114 6.15 17.31 3.52
CA VAL A 114 7.44 17.96 3.77
C VAL A 114 8.36 17.85 2.57
N LEU A 115 8.45 16.67 1.94
CA LEU A 115 9.31 16.44 0.79
C LEU A 115 8.85 17.18 -0.47
N THR A 116 7.53 17.24 -0.72
CA THR A 116 6.97 17.94 -1.88
C THR A 116 6.88 19.46 -1.70
N TYR A 117 6.97 19.96 -0.47
CA TYR A 117 6.93 21.40 -0.17
C TYR A 117 8.06 22.20 -0.85
N PRO A 118 9.36 21.84 -0.70
CA PRO A 118 10.44 22.58 -1.36
C PRO A 118 10.35 22.47 -2.88
N PHE A 119 9.96 21.31 -3.41
CA PHE A 119 9.76 21.12 -4.85
C PHE A 119 8.66 22.02 -5.42
N ARG A 120 7.55 22.20 -4.68
CA ARG A 120 6.47 23.13 -5.07
C ARG A 120 6.93 24.59 -5.10
N ILE A 121 7.79 25.00 -4.17
CA ILE A 121 8.34 26.36 -4.12
C ILE A 121 9.26 26.59 -5.32
N ILE A 122 10.16 25.66 -5.59
CA ILE A 122 11.09 25.73 -6.74
C ILE A 122 10.32 25.79 -8.05
N PHE A 123 9.30 24.94 -8.24
CA PHE A 123 8.46 24.99 -9.45
C PHE A 123 7.69 26.30 -9.58
N LYS A 124 7.16 26.86 -8.48
CA LYS A 124 6.52 28.19 -8.50
C LYS A 124 7.51 29.28 -8.90
N LEU A 125 8.71 29.27 -8.33
CA LEU A 125 9.76 30.24 -8.63
C LEU A 125 10.21 30.14 -10.10
N LEU A 126 10.41 28.93 -10.62
CA LEU A 126 10.82 28.67 -12.00
C LEU A 126 9.69 28.92 -13.01
N SER A 127 8.43 28.78 -12.62
CA SER A 127 7.29 29.08 -13.50
C SER A 127 7.17 30.56 -13.86
N TYR A 128 7.77 31.44 -13.06
CA TYR A 128 7.75 32.89 -13.26
C TYR A 128 8.59 33.33 -14.48
N PRO A 129 9.90 32.98 -14.58
CA PRO A 129 10.70 33.29 -15.77
C PRO A 129 10.19 32.55 -17.00
N VAL A 130 9.72 31.30 -16.87
CA VAL A 130 9.18 30.54 -18.02
C VAL A 130 7.96 31.24 -18.64
N ARG A 131 7.03 31.76 -17.83
CA ARG A 131 5.89 32.55 -18.35
C ARG A 131 6.34 33.85 -19.03
N PHE A 132 7.40 34.48 -18.54
CA PHE A 132 7.98 35.66 -19.17
C PHE A 132 8.60 35.34 -20.53
N PHE A 133 9.41 34.28 -20.63
CA PHE A 133 10.01 33.82 -21.88
C PHE A 133 8.97 33.37 -22.91
N ILE A 134 7.88 32.71 -22.49
CA ILE A 134 6.78 32.35 -23.40
C ILE A 134 6.09 33.59 -23.96
N LYS A 135 5.86 34.63 -23.14
CA LYS A 135 5.29 35.91 -23.62
C LYS A 135 6.23 36.59 -24.61
N LEU A 136 7.54 36.61 -24.33
CA LEU A 136 8.55 37.21 -25.19
C LEU A 136 8.65 36.48 -26.54
N SER A 137 8.75 35.15 -26.50
CA SER A 137 8.75 34.26 -27.67
C SER A 137 7.51 34.48 -28.54
N ARG A 138 6.31 34.52 -27.95
CA ARG A 138 5.05 34.80 -28.69
C ARG A 138 5.06 36.18 -29.35
N LYS A 139 5.67 37.19 -28.73
CA LYS A 139 5.76 38.55 -29.28
C LYS A 139 6.69 38.59 -30.50
N VAL A 140 7.83 37.90 -30.42
CA VAL A 140 8.79 37.75 -31.52
C VAL A 140 8.16 36.95 -32.67
N PHE A 141 7.54 35.81 -32.38
CA PHE A 141 6.89 34.97 -33.38
C PHE A 141 5.78 35.72 -34.14
N ARG A 142 5.00 36.56 -33.45
CA ARG A 142 4.00 37.43 -34.11
C ARG A 142 4.66 38.42 -35.08
N ARG A 143 5.75 39.09 -34.69
CA ARG A 143 6.47 40.02 -35.60
C ARG A 143 7.06 39.30 -36.81
N VAL A 144 7.73 38.17 -36.59
CA VAL A 144 8.31 37.36 -37.68
C VAL A 144 7.23 36.87 -38.64
N LYS A 145 6.07 36.43 -38.13
CA LYS A 145 4.93 36.02 -38.96
C LYS A 145 4.34 37.18 -39.78
N HIS A 146 4.33 38.40 -39.26
CA HIS A 146 3.92 39.59 -40.01
C HIS A 146 4.91 39.95 -41.13
N ILE A 147 6.21 39.92 -40.86
CA ILE A 147 7.27 40.19 -41.84
C ILE A 147 7.27 39.12 -42.95
N GLY A 148 7.15 37.84 -42.57
CA GLY A 148 7.06 36.73 -43.52
C GLY A 148 5.83 36.81 -44.44
N ARG A 149 4.68 37.29 -43.93
CA ARG A 149 3.50 37.56 -44.77
C ARG A 149 3.74 38.70 -45.78
N GLY A 150 4.40 39.78 -45.36
CA GLY A 150 4.76 40.89 -46.28
C GLY A 150 5.71 40.44 -47.40
N ASN A 151 6.74 39.67 -47.05
CA ASN A 151 7.70 39.15 -48.03
C ASN A 151 7.06 38.09 -48.97
N ALA A 152 6.16 37.24 -48.48
CA ALA A 152 5.44 36.28 -49.31
C ALA A 152 4.52 36.95 -50.34
N VAL A 153 3.89 38.07 -49.99
CA VAL A 153 3.09 38.88 -50.93
C VAL A 153 3.99 39.53 -51.98
N LYS A 154 5.16 40.06 -51.58
CA LYS A 154 6.14 40.67 -52.49
C LYS A 154 6.72 39.65 -53.47
N ILE A 155 7.04 38.44 -53.01
CA ILE A 155 7.52 37.33 -53.86
C ILE A 155 6.43 36.88 -54.84
N LYS A 156 5.18 36.73 -54.39
CA LYS A 156 4.06 36.41 -55.30
C LYS A 156 3.84 37.49 -56.36
N PHE A 157 3.97 38.76 -55.98
CA PHE A 157 3.88 39.89 -56.90
C PHE A 157 4.98 39.85 -57.97
N TRP A 158 6.25 39.70 -57.57
CA TRP A 158 7.37 39.59 -58.49
C TRP A 158 7.28 38.36 -59.39
N ASN A 159 6.88 37.20 -58.86
CA ASN A 159 6.63 36.02 -59.69
C ASN A 159 5.53 36.25 -60.73
N LYS A 160 4.47 37.01 -60.40
CA LYS A 160 3.42 37.37 -61.35
C LYS A 160 3.95 38.31 -62.44
N VAL A 161 4.78 39.29 -62.07
CA VAL A 161 5.42 40.22 -63.02
C VAL A 161 6.36 39.49 -63.96
N PHE A 162 7.27 38.65 -63.44
CA PHE A 162 8.18 37.83 -64.24
C PHE A 162 7.44 36.88 -65.19
N ARG A 163 6.34 36.28 -64.75
CA ARG A 163 5.53 35.39 -65.59
C ARG A 163 4.82 36.12 -66.73
N ASN A 164 4.44 37.38 -66.53
CA ASN A 164 3.83 38.21 -67.56
C ASN A 164 4.88 38.76 -68.55
N ALA A 165 6.08 39.12 -68.08
CA ALA A 165 7.19 39.52 -68.94
C ALA A 165 7.64 38.38 -69.87
N ARG A 166 7.70 37.14 -69.35
CA ARG A 166 8.04 35.93 -70.13
C ARG A 166 6.98 35.53 -71.17
N LYS A 167 5.75 36.05 -71.08
CA LYS A 167 4.68 35.81 -72.07
C LYS A 167 4.63 36.85 -73.20
N LYS A 168 5.43 37.92 -73.09
CA LYS A 168 5.48 39.05 -74.03
C LYS A 168 6.73 39.04 -74.92
N ILE A 169 7.63 38.08 -74.70
CA ILE A 169 8.74 37.68 -75.56
C ILE A 169 8.29 36.40 -76.26
#